data_AF-A0A7W2AU56-F1
#
_entry.id   AF-A0A7W2AU56-F1
#
_cell.length_a   1.000
_cell.length_b   1.000
_cell.length_c   1.000
_cell.angle_alpha   90.00
_cell.angle_beta   90.00
_cell.angle_gamma   90.00
#
_symmetry.space_group_name_H-M   'P 1'
#
loop_
_entity.id
_entity.type
_entity.pdbx_description
1 polymer ?
#
loop_
_entity_poly.entity_id
_entity_poly.type
_entity_poly.pdbx_seq_one_letter_code
_entity_poly.pdbx_strand_id
1 'polypeptide(L)'
;MEDMMLDVDIEDQLVEKTGGKLQLTALMQKRMVELKRGARPLIETTSTDLQEIVIQEILQDKVVLAELEEKEKDFLSEARKLSGEGDSKEEREVFGSDLKKVKEERIKELSEFLNPTSE
;
A
#
# COMPACT_ATOMS: atom_id res chain seq x y z
N MET A 1 -10.84 -30.62 0.85
CA MET A 1 -10.11 -29.33 0.79
C MET A 1 -9.51 -29.31 -0.60
N GLU A 2 -10.36 -29.10 -1.60
CA GLU A 2 -9.93 -28.91 -2.98
C GLU A 2 -9.22 -27.55 -3.10
N ASP A 3 -8.32 -27.50 -4.08
CA ASP A 3 -7.22 -26.58 -4.24
C ASP A 3 -7.58 -25.08 -4.13
N MET A 4 -6.81 -24.34 -3.34
CA MET A 4 -6.86 -22.87 -3.22
C MET A 4 -6.10 -22.18 -4.36
N MET A 5 -5.80 -22.90 -5.44
CA MET A 5 -5.08 -22.38 -6.60
C MET A 5 -6.09 -21.95 -7.65
N LEU A 6 -6.26 -20.64 -7.80
CA LEU A 6 -6.89 -20.09 -8.99
C LEU A 6 -6.08 -20.52 -10.19
N ASP A 7 -6.78 -20.89 -11.27
CA ASP A 7 -6.11 -21.10 -12.55
C ASP A 7 -5.31 -19.84 -12.90
N VAL A 8 -4.05 -20.01 -13.28
CA VAL A 8 -3.11 -18.90 -13.51
C VAL A 8 -3.69 -17.93 -14.54
N ASP A 9 -4.34 -18.46 -15.57
CA ASP A 9 -4.99 -17.68 -16.62
C ASP A 9 -6.17 -16.84 -16.08
N ILE A 10 -6.86 -17.34 -15.05
CA ILE A 10 -7.96 -16.61 -14.40
C ILE A 10 -7.39 -15.53 -13.48
N GLU A 11 -6.33 -15.82 -12.72
CA GLU A 11 -5.67 -14.83 -11.88
C GLU A 11 -5.18 -13.65 -12.72
N ASP A 12 -4.50 -13.91 -13.84
CA ASP A 12 -3.98 -12.85 -14.71
C ASP A 12 -5.10 -11.96 -15.28
N GLN A 13 -6.24 -12.55 -15.68
CA GLN A 13 -7.43 -11.80 -16.11
C GLN A 13 -8.01 -10.94 -14.99
N LEU A 14 -8.08 -11.47 -13.77
CA LEU A 14 -8.56 -10.71 -12.60
C LEU A 14 -7.63 -9.54 -12.28
N VAL A 15 -6.32 -9.74 -12.37
CA VAL A 15 -5.31 -8.70 -12.15
C VAL A 15 -5.42 -7.60 -13.20
N GLU A 16 -5.58 -7.96 -14.48
CA GLU A 16 -5.77 -6.99 -15.57
C GLU A 16 -7.04 -6.16 -15.37
N LYS A 17 -8.17 -6.80 -15.00
CA LYS A 17 -9.45 -6.13 -14.75
C LYS A 17 -9.43 -5.19 -13.54
N THR A 18 -8.69 -5.54 -12.49
CA THR A 18 -8.67 -4.78 -11.23
C THR A 18 -7.57 -3.73 -11.15
N GLY A 19 -6.61 -3.75 -12.07
CA GLY A 19 -5.49 -2.80 -12.15
C GLY A 19 -4.22 -3.23 -11.39
N GLY A 20 -4.18 -4.44 -10.84
CA GLY A 20 -3.00 -4.99 -10.17
C GLY A 20 -3.31 -5.96 -9.02
N LYS A 21 -2.30 -6.72 -8.57
CA LYS A 21 -2.45 -7.75 -7.52
C LYS A 21 -2.91 -7.20 -6.15
N LEU A 22 -2.42 -6.01 -5.78
CA LEU A 22 -2.82 -5.36 -4.53
C LEU A 22 -4.28 -4.90 -4.56
N GLN A 23 -4.70 -4.36 -5.71
CA GLN A 23 -6.07 -3.92 -5.95
C GLN A 23 -7.03 -5.11 -5.99
N LEU A 24 -6.63 -6.21 -6.65
CA LEU A 24 -7.38 -7.47 -6.62
C LEU A 24 -7.59 -7.96 -5.19
N THR A 25 -6.52 -8.05 -4.40
CA THR A 25 -6.58 -8.51 -3.01
C THR A 25 -7.54 -7.65 -2.18
N ALA A 26 -7.42 -6.32 -2.31
CA ALA A 26 -8.27 -5.38 -1.59
C ALA A 26 -9.74 -5.49 -2.03
N LEU A 27 -10.00 -5.61 -3.34
CA LEU A 27 -11.36 -5.76 -3.88
C LEU A 27 -11.99 -7.06 -3.41
N MET A 28 -11.26 -8.17 -3.48
CA MET A 28 -11.72 -9.47 -3.00
C MET A 28 -12.07 -9.42 -1.51
N GLN A 29 -11.18 -8.87 -0.69
CA GLN A 29 -11.42 -8.75 0.75
C GLN A 29 -12.65 -7.89 1.06
N LYS A 30 -12.78 -6.71 0.44
CA LYS A 30 -13.92 -5.82 0.62
C LYS A 30 -15.23 -6.52 0.25
N ARG A 31 -15.28 -7.15 -0.92
CA ARG A 31 -16.49 -7.80 -1.41
C ARG A 31 -16.87 -9.04 -0.59
N MET A 32 -15.90 -9.85 -0.18
CA MET A 32 -16.14 -10.97 0.72
C MET A 32 -16.75 -10.51 2.06
N VAL A 33 -16.32 -9.36 2.61
CA VAL A 33 -16.89 -8.80 3.84
C VAL A 33 -18.34 -8.35 3.62
N GLU A 34 -18.66 -7.75 2.49
CA GLU A 34 -20.04 -7.37 2.14
C GLU A 34 -20.97 -8.59 2.07
N LEU A 35 -20.54 -9.64 1.37
CA LEU A 35 -21.30 -10.88 1.27
C LEU A 35 -21.50 -11.53 2.65
N LYS A 36 -20.46 -11.54 3.50
CA LYS A 36 -20.56 -12.01 4.90
C LYS A 36 -21.53 -11.19 5.74
N ARG A 37 -21.71 -9.91 5.43
CA ARG A 37 -22.69 -9.02 6.08
C ARG A 37 -24.12 -9.18 5.55
N GLY A 38 -24.34 -10.09 4.60
CA GLY A 38 -25.66 -10.39 4.03
C GLY A 38 -25.98 -9.62 2.75
N ALA A 39 -24.98 -8.99 2.11
CA ALA A 39 -25.17 -8.48 0.75
C ALA A 39 -25.51 -9.63 -0.20
N ARG A 40 -26.37 -9.38 -1.18
CA ARG A 40 -26.71 -10.37 -2.20
C ARG A 40 -25.61 -10.44 -3.26
N PRO A 41 -25.32 -11.63 -3.82
CA PRO A 41 -24.54 -11.76 -5.03
C PRO A 41 -25.15 -10.90 -6.16
N LEU A 42 -24.28 -10.29 -6.98
CA LEU A 42 -24.67 -9.48 -8.14
C LEU A 42 -24.87 -10.33 -9.41
N ILE A 43 -24.59 -11.63 -9.30
CA ILE A 43 -24.75 -12.62 -10.35
C ILE A 43 -25.72 -13.69 -9.89
N GLU A 44 -26.36 -14.35 -10.85
CA GLU A 44 -27.11 -15.57 -10.59
C GLU A 44 -26.13 -16.73 -10.46
N THR A 45 -26.00 -17.28 -9.26
CA THR A 45 -25.10 -18.40 -8.97
C THR A 45 -25.72 -19.34 -7.95
N THR A 46 -25.47 -20.63 -8.12
CA THR A 46 -25.86 -21.68 -7.17
C THR A 46 -24.75 -21.97 -6.16
N SER A 47 -23.56 -21.37 -6.33
CA SER A 47 -22.45 -21.57 -5.41
C SER A 47 -22.69 -20.86 -4.09
N THR A 48 -22.29 -21.51 -3.00
CA THR A 48 -22.28 -20.94 -1.65
C THR A 48 -20.90 -20.43 -1.25
N ASP A 49 -19.88 -20.70 -2.07
CA ASP A 49 -18.52 -20.24 -1.78
C ASP A 49 -18.39 -18.75 -2.13
N LEU A 50 -18.10 -17.95 -1.11
CA LEU A 50 -17.93 -16.52 -1.24
C LEU A 50 -16.77 -16.16 -2.17
N GLN A 51 -15.68 -16.93 -2.19
CA GLN A 51 -14.54 -16.62 -3.06
C GLN A 51 -14.93 -16.79 -4.52
N GLU A 52 -15.58 -17.91 -4.85
CA GLU A 52 -16.05 -18.19 -6.21
C GLU A 52 -17.05 -17.14 -6.69
N ILE A 53 -17.99 -16.74 -5.85
CA ILE A 53 -18.96 -15.67 -6.17
C ILE A 53 -18.23 -14.37 -6.52
N VAL A 54 -17.25 -13.96 -5.70
CA VAL A 54 -16.51 -12.71 -5.92
C VAL A 54 -15.69 -12.76 -7.21
N ILE A 55 -15.05 -13.89 -7.51
CA ILE A 55 -14.29 -14.08 -8.75
C ILE A 55 -15.21 -13.95 -9.96
N GLN A 56 -16.36 -14.62 -9.95
CA GLN A 56 -17.33 -14.54 -11.04
C GLN A 56 -17.90 -13.12 -11.19
N GLU A 57 -18.14 -12.41 -10.09
CA GLU A 57 -18.59 -11.01 -10.13
C GLU A 57 -17.55 -10.07 -10.77
N ILE A 58 -16.25 -10.27 -10.49
CA ILE A 58 -15.18 -9.48 -11.11
C ILE A 58 -15.02 -9.84 -12.59
N LEU A 59 -15.05 -11.14 -12.94
CA LEU A 59 -14.94 -11.58 -14.33
C LEU A 59 -16.08 -11.05 -15.22
N GLN A 60 -17.28 -10.90 -14.65
CA GLN A 60 -18.46 -10.33 -15.33
C GLN A 60 -18.57 -8.81 -15.21
N ASP A 61 -17.54 -8.13 -14.71
CA ASP A 61 -17.48 -6.68 -14.53
C ASP A 61 -18.65 -6.10 -13.71
N LYS A 62 -19.18 -6.89 -12.75
CA LYS A 62 -20.25 -6.47 -11.84
C LYS A 62 -19.72 -5.74 -10.60
N VAL A 63 -18.47 -6.00 -10.24
CA VAL A 63 -17.79 -5.42 -9.09
C VAL A 63 -16.50 -4.77 -9.57
N VAL A 64 -16.32 -3.49 -9.27
CA VAL A 64 -15.12 -2.72 -9.61
C VAL A 64 -14.70 -1.86 -8.42
N LEU A 65 -13.42 -1.48 -8.36
CA LEU A 65 -12.99 -0.45 -7.43
C LEU A 65 -13.54 0.90 -7.90
N ALA A 66 -14.23 1.62 -7.02
CA ALA A 66 -14.64 2.99 -7.29
C ALA A 66 -13.41 3.89 -7.44
N GLU A 67 -13.57 5.01 -8.17
CA GLU A 67 -12.57 6.07 -8.15
C GLU A 67 -12.38 6.55 -6.72
N LEU A 68 -11.11 6.72 -6.32
CA LEU A 68 -10.77 7.25 -5.01
C LEU A 68 -11.42 8.62 -4.86
N GLU A 69 -12.28 8.77 -3.84
CA GLU A 69 -12.83 10.07 -3.50
C GLU A 69 -11.69 11.03 -3.14
N GLU A 70 -11.87 12.34 -3.35
CA GLU A 70 -10.85 13.37 -3.04
C GLU A 70 -10.31 13.23 -1.60
N LYS A 71 -11.18 12.87 -0.65
CA LYS A 71 -10.81 12.64 0.75
C LYS A 71 -9.87 11.45 0.96
N GLU A 72 -9.99 10.41 0.13
CA GLU A 72 -9.12 9.24 0.19
C GLU A 72 -7.77 9.52 -0.47
N LYS A 73 -7.73 10.40 -1.49
CA LYS A 73 -6.48 10.88 -2.11
C LYS A 73 -5.65 11.68 -1.12
N ASP A 74 -6.30 12.57 -0.35
CA ASP A 74 -5.64 13.36 0.70
C ASP A 74 -4.98 12.44 1.72
N PHE A 75 -5.72 11.42 2.20
CA PHE A 75 -5.20 10.44 3.15
C PHE A 75 -4.01 9.64 2.61
N LEU A 76 -4.07 9.16 1.35
CA LEU A 76 -2.96 8.47 0.71
C LEU A 76 -1.74 9.38 0.52
N SER A 77 -1.96 10.65 0.18
CA SER A 77 -0.89 11.64 0.05
C SER A 77 -0.21 11.92 1.39
N GLU A 78 -0.99 11.99 2.47
CA GLU A 78 -0.52 12.22 3.83
C GLU A 78 0.23 10.99 4.37
N ALA A 79 -0.29 9.79 4.10
CA ALA A 79 0.40 8.54 4.42
C ALA A 79 1.74 8.40 3.68
N ARG A 80 1.83 8.78 2.40
CA ARG A 80 3.10 8.78 1.64
C ARG A 80 4.10 9.81 2.15
N LYS A 81 3.64 10.98 2.59
CA LYS A 81 4.48 11.99 3.25
C LYS A 81 5.05 11.45 4.56
N LEU A 82 4.23 10.73 5.34
CA LEU A 82 4.65 10.10 6.60
C LEU A 82 5.57 8.89 6.39
N SER A 83 5.41 8.13 5.30
CA SER A 83 6.22 6.94 5.01
C SER A 83 7.59 7.25 4.38
N GLY A 84 7.90 8.52 4.12
CA GLY A 84 9.21 8.93 3.58
C GLY A 84 9.47 8.52 2.13
N GLU A 85 8.43 8.07 1.40
CA GLU A 85 8.45 7.74 -0.03
C GLU A 85 7.86 8.88 -0.87
N GLY A 86 8.09 10.12 -0.44
CA GLY A 86 7.96 11.30 -1.30
C GLY A 86 9.23 11.44 -2.15
N ASP A 87 9.09 11.40 -3.46
CA ASP A 87 10.13 11.77 -4.42
C ASP A 87 10.41 13.29 -4.34
N SER A 88 11.15 13.70 -3.31
CA SER A 88 11.69 15.05 -3.19
C SER A 88 13.16 14.98 -2.74
N LYS A 89 14.06 15.07 -3.73
CA LYS A 89 15.51 15.25 -3.51
C LYS A 89 15.83 16.39 -2.54
N GLU A 90 14.96 17.38 -2.43
CA GLU A 90 15.15 18.58 -1.60
C GLU A 90 15.17 18.30 -0.08
N GLU A 91 14.36 17.36 0.43
CA GLU A 91 14.28 17.13 1.89
C GLU A 91 15.48 16.33 2.43
N ARG A 92 16.08 15.45 1.62
CA ARG A 92 17.30 14.71 1.98
C ARG A 92 18.53 15.62 2.07
N GLU A 93 18.62 16.65 1.23
CA GLU A 93 19.74 17.60 1.27
C GLU A 93 19.72 18.47 2.53
N VAL A 94 18.53 18.94 2.93
CA VAL A 94 18.37 19.75 4.15
C VAL A 94 18.80 18.97 5.38
N PHE A 95 18.28 17.75 5.58
CA PHE A 95 18.61 16.95 6.77
C PHE A 95 20.07 16.45 6.76
N GLY A 96 20.63 16.15 5.58
CA GLY A 96 22.04 15.80 5.44
C GLY A 96 22.98 16.94 5.81
N SER A 97 22.60 18.18 5.49
CA SER A 97 23.40 19.37 5.81
C SER A 97 23.47 19.64 7.32
N ASP A 98 22.36 19.47 8.04
CA ASP A 98 22.31 19.69 9.50
C ASP A 98 23.01 18.56 10.27
N LEU A 99 22.87 17.31 9.84
CA LEU A 99 23.58 16.19 10.47
C LEU A 99 25.10 16.32 10.29
N LYS A 100 25.55 16.87 9.16
CA LYS A 100 26.97 17.11 8.90
C LYS A 100 27.55 18.19 9.82
N LYS A 101 26.82 19.30 10.01
CA LYS A 101 27.20 20.36 10.97
C LYS A 101 27.28 19.82 12.40
N VAL A 102 26.28 19.08 12.85
CA VAL A 102 26.26 18.50 14.21
C VAL A 102 27.43 17.52 14.40
N LYS A 103 27.77 16.71 13.39
CA LYS A 103 28.93 15.82 13.47
C LYS A 103 30.26 16.60 13.53
N GLU A 104 30.42 17.65 12.73
CA GLU A 104 31.62 18.49 12.75
C GLU A 104 31.79 19.22 14.08
N GLU A 105 30.72 19.78 14.65
CA GLU A 105 30.74 20.41 15.99
C GLU A 105 31.12 19.40 17.07
N ARG A 106 30.50 18.21 17.08
CA ARG A 106 30.84 17.16 18.05
C ARG A 106 32.29 16.68 17.94
N ILE A 107 32.82 16.56 16.72
CA ILE A 107 34.22 16.19 16.50
C ILE A 107 35.15 17.29 17.01
N LYS A 108 34.80 18.57 16.80
CA LYS A 108 35.57 19.71 17.30
C LYS A 108 35.58 19.75 18.83
N GLU A 109 34.42 19.62 19.47
CA GLU A 109 34.29 19.53 20.94
C GLU A 109 35.13 18.37 21.50
N LEU A 110 35.04 17.19 20.88
CA LEU A 110 35.83 16.03 21.30
C LEU A 110 37.34 16.28 21.13
N SER A 111 37.75 16.92 20.04
CA SER A 111 39.15 17.26 19.80
C SER A 111 39.68 18.27 20.82
N GLU A 112 38.90 19.29 21.19
CA GLU A 112 39.25 20.26 22.23
C GLU A 112 39.34 19.58 23.61
N PHE A 113 38.46 18.61 23.89
CA PHE A 113 38.48 17.85 25.14
C PHE A 113 39.66 16.87 25.25
N LEU A 114 40.05 16.24 24.14
CA LEU A 114 41.14 15.26 24.08
C LEU A 114 42.53 15.91 24.02
N ASN A 115 42.63 17.12 23.48
CA ASN A 115 43.84 17.94 23.51
C ASN A 115 43.63 19.15 24.43
N PRO A 116 43.51 18.97 25.76
CA PRO A 116 43.63 20.11 26.65
C PRO A 116 45.02 20.68 26.40
N THR A 117 45.10 21.92 25.92
CA THR A 117 46.34 22.66 25.79
C THR A 117 47.12 22.48 27.08
N SER A 118 48.20 21.70 27.00
CA SER A 118 49.19 21.63 28.07
C SER A 118 49.88 22.98 28.08
N GLU A 119 49.35 23.90 28.86
CA GLU A 119 50.12 24.97 29.49
C GLU A 119 50.41 24.57 30.94
#